data_AF-A0A7Y3S6Y3-F1
#
_entry.id   AF-A0A7Y3S6Y3-F1
#
_cell.length_a   1.000
_cell.length_b   1.000
_cell.length_c   1.000
_cell.angle_alpha   90.00
_cell.angle_beta   90.00
_cell.angle_gamma   90.00
#
_symmetry.space_group_name_H-M   'P 1'
#
loop_
_entity.id
_entity.type
_entity.pdbx_description
1 polymer ?
#
loop_
_entity_poly.entity_id
_entity_poly.type
_entity_poly.pdbx_seq_one_letter_code
_entity_poly.pdbx_strand_id
1 'polypeptide(L)'
;MQMNTMTTGGLENGDAAPQTFGSIRLEVGEAKAEMKQSILFERVSARLKAQVGPDVYASWFARLKLHSVSKSVVRLSVPTTFLKSWINNRYLDLITGLFQAEDPEILKIEVLVRTATRHGTKALDEAVAPEPAATAQMRRPTSAQPAGQAVQQAVSAVAAARPASFGSPLFGSPLDSRFTFDTFVEGSSNRVALAAAKTIAEAGQGAVRFNPLFIHSTVGLGKTHLLQAVANAAVQNPRALRVVYLTAEYFMWRFATAIRDNDALTLKDSLRNIDLLIIDDMQFLQGKMIQHEFCHLLNMLLDSAKQVVVAADRAPWELESLDPRVRSRLQGGVAIELDAPDYEMRLEILKRRLAVARLEDPSLEIPAELLQHVARNVTASGRELEGAFNQLVFRRSFEPNLSIERVDELLAHLVGSGEPRRVRIEDIQRIVARHYNVSRQELVSNRRTRVIVKPRQIAMYLSKTLTPRSFPEIGRRFGGRDHTTVLHAVRKIEELISGDTKLSHEVELLKRLINE
;
A
#
# COMPACT_ATOMS: atom_id res chain seq x y z
N MET A 1 22.65 -40.80 62.59
CA MET A 1 23.38 -40.25 63.75
C MET A 1 23.64 -38.78 63.43
N GLN A 2 22.85 -37.83 63.95
CA GLN A 2 23.08 -37.12 65.23
C GLN A 2 24.52 -36.57 65.32
N MET A 3 24.82 -35.31 65.64
CA MET A 3 24.06 -34.26 66.32
C MET A 3 24.85 -32.93 66.22
N ASN A 4 24.15 -31.81 66.45
CA ASN A 4 24.60 -30.42 66.61
C ASN A 4 25.65 -30.17 67.71
N THR A 5 26.37 -29.04 67.60
CA THR A 5 26.56 -27.98 68.65
C THR A 5 27.26 -26.76 68.00
N MET A 6 26.69 -25.54 67.98
CA MET A 6 26.85 -24.39 68.93
C MET A 6 28.33 -23.98 69.16
N THR A 7 28.79 -22.71 69.16
CA THR A 7 28.27 -21.50 69.82
C THR A 7 29.15 -20.24 69.49
N THR A 8 28.53 -19.07 69.31
CA THR A 8 28.82 -17.67 69.79
C THR A 8 30.13 -16.87 69.56
N GLY A 9 29.92 -15.59 69.19
CA GLY A 9 30.69 -14.36 69.59
C GLY A 9 31.35 -13.64 68.41
N GLY A 10 31.32 -12.32 68.18
CA GLY A 10 30.76 -11.13 68.83
C GLY A 10 31.21 -9.86 68.05
N LEU A 11 30.33 -8.86 67.97
CA LEU A 11 30.46 -7.39 67.74
C LEU A 11 31.76 -6.77 67.14
N GLU A 12 31.67 -6.03 66.02
CA GLU A 12 31.72 -4.55 65.92
C GLU A 12 31.91 -4.04 64.46
N ASN A 13 31.57 -2.76 64.26
CA ASN A 13 31.20 -2.04 63.03
C ASN A 13 32.27 -1.93 61.91
N GLY A 14 31.79 -1.86 60.66
CA GLY A 14 32.60 -1.47 59.49
C GLY A 14 31.76 -1.38 58.21
N ASP A 15 31.31 -0.16 57.92
CA ASP A 15 30.50 0.29 56.79
C ASP A 15 31.22 0.08 55.43
N ALA A 16 30.63 -0.66 54.48
CA ALA A 16 30.85 -0.56 53.02
C ALA A 16 30.06 -1.64 52.25
N ALA A 17 28.82 -1.33 51.87
CA ALA A 17 28.12 -2.04 50.79
C ALA A 17 28.55 -1.46 49.42
N PRO A 18 28.58 -2.29 48.36
CA PRO A 18 28.08 -1.79 47.09
C PRO A 18 27.05 -2.74 46.46
N GLN A 19 25.83 -2.22 46.43
CA GLN A 19 24.78 -2.39 45.42
C GLN A 19 25.16 -3.18 44.15
N THR A 20 24.86 -4.48 44.07
CA THR A 20 24.88 -5.22 42.79
C THR A 20 23.89 -6.40 42.69
N PHE A 21 23.03 -6.66 43.68
CA PHE A 21 22.09 -7.81 43.65
C PHE A 21 20.62 -7.45 43.37
N GLY A 22 20.27 -6.18 43.15
CA GLY A 22 18.89 -5.73 42.88
C GLY A 22 18.48 -5.77 41.40
N SER A 23 19.42 -5.53 40.47
CA SER A 23 19.13 -5.37 39.03
C SER A 23 18.81 -6.70 38.33
N ILE A 24 19.52 -7.78 38.68
CA ILE A 24 19.37 -9.10 38.03
C ILE A 24 18.00 -9.74 38.33
N ARG A 25 17.42 -9.50 39.52
CA ARG A 25 16.07 -10.02 39.87
C ARG A 25 14.93 -9.27 39.18
N LEU A 26 15.13 -7.98 38.87
CA LEU A 26 14.15 -7.15 38.16
C LEU A 26 14.15 -7.45 36.66
N GLU A 27 15.32 -7.62 36.03
CA GLU A 27 15.42 -7.98 34.60
C GLU A 27 14.84 -9.37 34.29
N VAL A 28 15.03 -10.36 35.18
CA VAL A 28 14.44 -11.69 35.02
C VAL A 28 12.91 -11.67 35.22
N GLY A 29 12.39 -10.72 36.01
CA GLY A 29 10.96 -10.50 36.22
C GLY A 29 10.28 -9.83 35.01
N GLU A 30 10.90 -8.78 34.45
CA GLU A 30 10.43 -8.12 33.23
C GLU A 30 10.48 -9.05 32.02
N ALA A 31 11.56 -9.82 31.83
CA ALA A 31 11.68 -10.79 30.73
C ALA A 31 10.63 -11.92 30.81
N LYS A 32 10.27 -12.38 32.02
CA LYS A 32 9.19 -13.36 32.21
C LYS A 32 7.81 -12.77 31.94
N ALA A 33 7.60 -11.49 32.25
CA ALA A 33 6.34 -10.80 31.98
C ALA A 33 6.13 -10.55 30.48
N GLU A 34 7.17 -10.12 29.76
CA GLU A 34 7.13 -9.94 28.30
C GLU A 34 6.89 -11.26 27.57
N MET A 35 7.55 -12.35 27.99
CA MET A 35 7.32 -13.69 27.44
C MET A 35 5.87 -14.16 27.67
N LYS A 36 5.29 -13.89 28.85
CA LYS A 36 3.89 -14.24 29.16
C LYS A 36 2.89 -13.47 28.30
N GLN A 37 3.16 -12.19 28.01
CA GLN A 37 2.30 -11.33 27.17
C GLN A 37 2.35 -11.73 25.68
N SER A 38 3.51 -12.12 25.17
CA SER A 38 3.66 -12.62 23.79
C SER A 38 2.86 -13.92 23.58
N ILE A 39 2.95 -14.86 24.53
CA ILE A 39 2.24 -16.14 24.47
C ILE A 39 0.71 -15.94 24.55
N LEU A 40 0.24 -15.01 25.37
CA LEU A 40 -1.19 -14.65 25.46
C LEU A 40 -1.71 -14.16 24.09
N PHE A 41 -0.98 -13.25 23.46
CA PHE A 41 -1.38 -12.68 22.17
C PHE A 41 -1.37 -13.72 21.04
N GLU A 42 -0.39 -14.63 21.01
CA GLU A 42 -0.35 -15.71 20.02
C GLU A 42 -1.56 -16.65 20.15
N ARG A 43 -1.94 -17.00 21.39
CA ARG A 43 -3.09 -17.88 21.64
C ARG A 43 -4.42 -17.22 21.26
N VAL A 44 -4.60 -15.95 21.63
CA VAL A 44 -5.79 -15.17 21.22
C VAL A 44 -5.84 -15.00 19.70
N SER A 45 -4.70 -14.75 19.06
CA SER A 45 -4.60 -14.64 17.60
C SER A 45 -4.98 -15.95 16.89
N ALA A 46 -4.56 -17.10 17.42
CA ALA A 46 -4.93 -18.41 16.89
C ALA A 46 -6.44 -18.68 17.02
N ARG A 47 -7.05 -18.36 18.17
CA ARG A 47 -8.50 -18.49 18.37
C ARG A 47 -9.30 -17.52 17.52
N LEU A 48 -8.84 -16.28 17.40
CA LEU A 48 -9.44 -15.27 16.53
C LEU A 48 -9.45 -15.76 15.09
N LYS A 49 -8.31 -16.29 14.60
CA LYS A 49 -8.20 -16.89 13.26
C LYS A 49 -9.15 -18.07 13.05
N ALA A 50 -9.35 -18.91 14.07
CA ALA A 50 -10.28 -20.04 14.00
C ALA A 50 -11.75 -19.60 13.92
N GLN A 51 -12.13 -18.53 14.63
CA GLN A 51 -13.52 -18.03 14.63
C GLN A 51 -13.88 -17.20 13.40
N VAL A 52 -12.99 -16.31 12.95
CA VAL A 52 -13.30 -15.42 11.80
C VAL A 52 -12.95 -16.05 10.44
N GLY A 53 -12.18 -17.13 10.45
CA GLY A 53 -11.68 -17.80 9.25
C GLY A 53 -10.38 -17.18 8.71
N PRO A 54 -9.63 -17.95 7.89
CA PRO A 54 -8.29 -17.57 7.45
C PRO A 54 -8.26 -16.32 6.55
N ASP A 55 -9.26 -16.12 5.70
CA ASP A 55 -9.31 -15.01 4.74
C ASP A 55 -9.63 -13.67 5.42
N VAL A 56 -10.57 -13.68 6.38
CA VAL A 56 -10.92 -12.52 7.21
C VAL A 56 -9.75 -12.17 8.12
N TYR A 57 -9.07 -13.17 8.69
CA TYR A 57 -7.87 -12.96 9.48
C TYR A 57 -6.75 -12.31 8.67
N ALA A 58 -6.46 -12.82 7.47
CA ALA A 58 -5.44 -12.29 6.58
C ALA A 58 -5.71 -10.82 6.20
N SER A 59 -6.96 -10.46 5.97
CA SER A 59 -7.36 -9.13 5.51
C SER A 59 -7.33 -8.07 6.62
N TRP A 60 -7.80 -8.41 7.82
CA TRP A 60 -8.06 -7.41 8.87
C TRP A 60 -7.14 -7.52 10.09
N PHE A 61 -6.64 -8.72 10.38
CA PHE A 61 -5.92 -9.03 11.62
C PHE A 61 -4.45 -9.39 11.42
N ALA A 62 -4.02 -9.68 10.19
CA ALA A 62 -2.62 -10.00 9.88
C ALA A 62 -1.63 -8.89 10.29
N ARG A 63 -2.11 -7.64 10.38
CA ARG A 63 -1.31 -6.47 10.78
C ARG A 63 -1.63 -5.98 12.19
N LEU A 64 -2.37 -6.75 12.98
CA LEU A 64 -2.61 -6.48 14.40
C LEU A 64 -1.37 -6.90 15.20
N LYS A 65 -0.86 -6.02 16.06
CA LYS A 65 0.25 -6.32 16.97
C LYS A 65 -0.09 -5.93 18.39
N LEU A 66 0.34 -6.71 19.36
CA LEU A 66 0.30 -6.31 20.76
C LEU A 66 1.22 -5.09 20.98
N HIS A 67 0.69 -4.04 21.62
CA HIS A 67 1.47 -2.86 21.97
C HIS A 67 1.87 -2.89 23.45
N SER A 68 0.90 -3.13 24.35
CA SER A 68 1.15 -3.26 25.79
C SER A 68 -0.02 -3.96 26.48
N VAL A 69 0.28 -4.73 27.53
CA VAL A 69 -0.74 -5.30 28.43
C VAL A 69 -0.56 -4.67 29.81
N SER A 70 -1.58 -4.00 30.30
CA SER A 70 -1.69 -3.53 31.68
C SER A 70 -2.70 -4.40 32.44
N LYS A 71 -2.73 -4.32 33.78
CA LYS A 71 -3.53 -5.21 34.64
C LYS A 71 -5.03 -5.29 34.27
N SER A 72 -5.61 -4.29 33.62
CA SER A 72 -7.02 -4.30 33.18
C SER A 72 -7.26 -3.86 31.73
N VAL A 73 -6.22 -3.49 30.99
CA VAL A 73 -6.34 -2.94 29.63
C VAL A 73 -5.30 -3.53 28.69
N VAL A 74 -5.76 -4.06 27.56
CA VAL A 74 -4.89 -4.50 26.46
C VAL A 74 -4.88 -3.46 25.35
N ARG A 75 -3.69 -3.00 24.97
CA ARG A 75 -3.51 -2.11 23.81
C ARG A 75 -2.98 -2.88 22.62
N LEU A 76 -3.70 -2.78 21.51
CA LEU A 76 -3.35 -3.38 20.23
C LEU A 76 -3.01 -2.27 19.23
N SER A 77 -2.12 -2.54 18.29
CA SER A 77 -1.68 -1.57 17.29
C SER A 77 -1.94 -2.04 15.86
N VAL A 78 -2.38 -1.11 15.02
CA VAL A 78 -2.66 -1.29 13.59
C VAL A 78 -2.07 -0.15 12.76
N PRO A 79 -1.67 -0.39 11.51
CA PRO A 79 -0.90 0.59 10.73
C PRO A 79 -1.71 1.79 10.23
N THR A 80 -3.04 1.74 10.28
CA THR A 80 -3.91 2.81 9.75
C THR A 80 -5.04 3.13 10.71
N THR A 81 -5.49 4.39 10.72
CA THR A 81 -6.71 4.85 11.41
C THR A 81 -7.95 4.08 10.97
N PHE A 82 -7.97 3.65 9.71
CA PHE A 82 -9.00 2.79 9.15
C PHE A 82 -9.09 1.43 9.83
N LEU A 83 -7.99 0.66 9.92
CA LEU A 83 -8.00 -0.65 10.59
C LEU A 83 -8.41 -0.51 12.06
N LYS A 84 -8.03 0.59 12.71
CA LYS A 84 -8.45 0.90 14.08
C LYS A 84 -9.96 1.05 14.15
N SER A 85 -10.55 1.89 13.30
CA SER A 85 -11.99 2.11 13.27
C SER A 85 -12.77 0.85 12.89
N TRP A 86 -12.26 0.06 11.94
CA TRP A 86 -12.90 -1.16 11.47
C TRP A 86 -12.96 -2.24 12.55
N ILE A 87 -11.82 -2.51 13.19
CA ILE A 87 -11.74 -3.48 14.29
C ILE A 87 -12.61 -3.03 15.47
N ASN A 88 -12.55 -1.74 15.83
CA ASN A 88 -13.37 -1.19 16.91
C ASN A 88 -14.88 -1.34 16.64
N ASN A 89 -15.32 -1.10 15.41
CA ASN A 89 -16.76 -1.10 15.10
C ASN A 89 -17.36 -2.49 14.89
N ARG A 90 -16.55 -3.47 14.47
CA ARG A 90 -17.08 -4.78 14.02
C ARG A 90 -16.65 -5.97 14.88
N TYR A 91 -15.52 -5.85 15.58
CA TYR A 91 -14.86 -6.97 16.24
C TYR A 91 -14.39 -6.67 17.66
N LEU A 92 -14.65 -5.47 18.19
CA LEU A 92 -14.20 -5.11 19.54
C LEU A 92 -14.77 -6.05 20.60
N ASP A 93 -16.06 -6.36 20.53
CA ASP A 93 -16.72 -7.27 21.48
C ASP A 93 -16.17 -8.69 21.36
N LEU A 94 -15.92 -9.14 20.13
CA LEU A 94 -15.33 -10.46 19.87
C LEU A 94 -13.93 -10.57 20.46
N ILE A 95 -13.08 -9.58 20.20
CA ILE A 95 -11.69 -9.57 20.69
C ILE A 95 -11.68 -9.43 22.21
N THR A 96 -12.58 -8.60 22.77
CA THR A 96 -12.73 -8.45 24.22
C THR A 96 -13.12 -9.77 24.88
N GLY A 97 -14.10 -10.49 24.34
CA GLY A 97 -14.47 -11.81 24.84
C GLY A 97 -13.35 -12.85 24.74
N LEU A 98 -12.55 -12.82 23.66
CA LEU A 98 -11.41 -13.74 23.51
C LEU A 98 -10.28 -13.49 24.51
N PHE A 99 -10.00 -12.22 24.82
CA PHE A 99 -9.02 -11.88 25.86
C PHE A 99 -9.55 -12.20 27.26
N GLN A 100 -10.82 -11.91 27.56
CA GLN A 100 -11.46 -12.26 28.84
C GLN A 100 -11.53 -13.77 29.10
N ALA A 101 -11.65 -14.58 28.05
CA ALA A 101 -11.64 -16.04 28.15
C ALA A 101 -10.25 -16.62 28.51
N GLU A 102 -9.17 -15.87 28.30
CA GLU A 102 -7.81 -16.28 28.66
C GLU A 102 -7.31 -15.62 29.96
N ASP A 103 -7.72 -14.38 30.21
CA ASP A 103 -7.40 -13.64 31.43
C ASP A 103 -8.63 -12.81 31.88
N PRO A 104 -9.33 -13.25 32.95
CA PRO A 104 -10.52 -12.57 33.47
C PRO A 104 -10.25 -11.16 34.02
N GLU A 105 -8.99 -10.78 34.27
CA GLU A 105 -8.64 -9.44 34.76
C GLU A 105 -8.69 -8.38 33.64
N ILE A 106 -8.78 -8.78 32.38
CA ILE A 106 -8.83 -7.86 31.23
C ILE A 106 -10.25 -7.29 31.07
N LEU A 107 -10.41 -6.01 31.41
CA LEU A 107 -11.70 -5.31 31.35
C LEU A 107 -11.91 -4.52 30.06
N LYS A 108 -10.83 -4.10 29.38
CA LYS A 108 -10.93 -3.21 28.23
C LYS A 108 -9.86 -3.48 27.17
N ILE A 109 -10.25 -3.32 25.91
CA ILE A 109 -9.33 -3.38 24.76
C ILE A 109 -9.32 -2.03 24.05
N GLU A 110 -8.13 -1.55 23.75
CA GLU A 110 -7.91 -0.31 23.02
C GLU A 110 -7.07 -0.57 21.77
N VAL A 111 -7.57 -0.17 20.61
CA VAL A 111 -6.83 -0.26 19.34
C VAL A 111 -6.23 1.11 19.01
N LEU A 112 -4.93 1.15 18.74
CA LEU A 112 -4.12 2.33 18.46
C LEU A 112 -3.54 2.28 17.05
N VAL A 113 -3.23 3.44 16.48
CA VAL A 113 -2.54 3.53 15.19
C VAL A 113 -1.05 3.63 15.46
N ARG A 114 -0.25 2.72 14.89
CA ARG A 114 1.22 2.79 14.99
C ARG A 114 1.75 3.81 13.98
N THR A 115 2.18 4.96 14.47
CA THR A 115 3.01 5.90 13.71
C THR A 115 4.39 5.29 13.53
N ALA A 116 5.00 5.47 12.35
CA ALA A 116 6.34 5.00 12.07
C ALA A 116 7.39 5.83 12.83
N THR A 117 7.57 5.53 14.11
CA THR A 117 8.70 5.99 14.92
C THR A 117 9.39 4.75 15.49
N ARG A 118 10.69 4.61 15.18
CA ARG A 118 11.54 3.51 15.64
C ARG A 118 11.52 3.43 17.17
N HIS A 119 11.52 2.21 17.70
CA HIS A 119 11.54 1.90 19.14
C HIS A 119 12.85 2.35 19.82
N GLY A 120 12.72 2.82 21.07
CA GLY A 120 13.69 2.55 22.14
C GLY A 120 14.28 3.76 22.86
N THR A 121 13.62 4.24 23.93
CA THR A 121 14.20 4.46 25.28
C THR A 121 13.12 4.93 26.27
N LYS A 122 13.08 4.28 27.45
CA LYS A 122 12.26 4.63 28.64
C LYS A 122 12.79 5.92 29.29
N ALA A 123 11.90 6.85 29.65
CA ALA A 123 11.98 7.77 30.80
C ALA A 123 10.57 8.38 30.98
N LEU A 124 9.75 7.88 31.90
CA LEU A 124 9.57 8.29 33.30
C LEU A 124 8.75 9.60 33.48
N ASP A 125 7.54 9.36 34.00
CA ASP A 125 6.51 10.13 34.71
C ASP A 125 6.61 11.64 35.02
N GLU A 126 5.39 12.18 35.24
CA GLU A 126 4.95 13.45 35.84
C GLU A 126 4.92 14.70 34.92
N ALA A 127 3.85 15.52 34.85
CA ALA A 127 2.77 15.77 35.80
C ALA A 127 1.45 16.20 35.10
N VAL A 128 0.35 15.82 35.74
CA VAL A 128 -1.03 16.24 35.51
C VAL A 128 -1.26 17.63 36.13
N ALA A 129 -1.89 18.55 35.41
CA ALA A 129 -2.56 19.74 35.95
C ALA A 129 -3.66 20.23 34.98
N PRO A 130 -4.73 20.89 35.48
CA PRO A 130 -6.10 20.57 35.09
C PRO A 130 -6.82 21.62 34.24
N GLU A 131 -7.90 21.19 33.57
CA GLU A 131 -8.95 22.06 33.02
C GLU A 131 -9.68 22.84 34.13
N PRO A 132 -10.02 24.13 33.92
CA PRO A 132 -11.01 24.81 34.73
C PRO A 132 -12.41 24.72 34.11
N ALA A 133 -13.34 24.19 34.90
CA ALA A 133 -14.77 24.37 34.73
C ALA A 133 -15.19 25.78 35.19
N ALA A 134 -16.06 26.45 34.43
CA ALA A 134 -16.86 27.56 34.95
C ALA A 134 -18.23 27.67 34.24
N THR A 135 -19.24 27.22 34.97
CA THR A 135 -20.60 27.77 35.16
C THR A 135 -21.54 28.05 33.98
N ALA A 136 -22.63 27.27 34.00
CA ALA A 136 -23.93 27.58 33.42
C ALA A 136 -24.59 28.80 34.08
N GLN A 137 -25.24 29.65 33.27
CA GLN A 137 -26.42 30.39 33.70
C GLN A 137 -27.49 30.42 32.60
N MET A 138 -28.67 29.99 33.01
CA MET A 138 -29.91 29.91 32.25
C MET A 138 -30.76 31.13 32.61
N ARG A 139 -31.14 31.96 31.64
CA ARG A 139 -32.31 32.86 31.74
C ARG A 139 -33.00 33.04 30.38
N ARG A 140 -34.29 32.74 30.37
CA ARG A 140 -35.36 33.12 29.41
C ARG A 140 -36.55 33.56 30.28
N PRO A 141 -37.65 34.13 29.73
CA PRO A 141 -37.80 35.15 28.70
C PRO A 141 -38.85 36.23 29.12
N THR A 142 -39.17 37.22 28.26
CA THR A 142 -40.42 38.02 28.08
C THR A 142 -40.03 39.39 27.48
N SER A 143 -40.70 40.07 26.54
CA SER A 143 -42.12 40.22 26.15
C SER A 143 -42.20 40.78 24.69
N ALA A 144 -43.15 40.32 23.87
CA ALA A 144 -44.33 41.04 23.32
C ALA A 144 -44.11 41.99 22.09
N GLN A 145 -44.86 41.73 21.01
CA GLN A 145 -45.01 42.49 19.75
C GLN A 145 -46.08 43.64 19.91
N PRO A 146 -46.70 44.29 18.87
CA PRO A 146 -46.54 44.31 17.39
C PRO A 146 -46.78 45.69 16.66
N ALA A 147 -46.85 45.65 15.31
CA ALA A 147 -47.46 46.59 14.33
C ALA A 147 -46.56 47.72 13.77
N GLY A 148 -46.58 48.10 12.48
CA GLY A 148 -47.31 47.69 11.27
C GLY A 148 -47.07 48.72 10.14
N GLN A 149 -47.32 48.33 8.87
CA GLN A 149 -47.44 49.15 7.63
C GLN A 149 -46.15 49.78 7.06
N ALA A 150 -45.91 49.96 5.76
CA ALA A 150 -46.50 49.54 4.49
C ALA A 150 -45.51 49.92 3.34
N VAL A 151 -45.87 49.54 2.11
CA VAL A 151 -45.49 50.12 0.80
C VAL A 151 -44.46 49.34 -0.05
N GLN A 152 -44.95 49.04 -1.25
CA GLN A 152 -44.35 48.31 -2.37
C GLN A 152 -43.47 49.20 -3.29
N GLN A 153 -42.64 48.50 -4.08
CA GLN A 153 -42.00 48.88 -5.36
C GLN A 153 -40.82 49.88 -5.32
N ALA A 154 -39.61 49.40 -5.66
CA ALA A 154 -39.09 49.45 -7.04
C ALA A 154 -37.63 48.94 -7.16
N VAL A 155 -37.40 48.09 -8.17
CA VAL A 155 -36.21 47.88 -9.02
C VAL A 155 -34.79 47.64 -8.45
N SER A 156 -34.26 46.48 -8.85
CA SER A 156 -32.88 46.18 -9.27
C SER A 156 -31.69 46.54 -8.35
N ALA A 157 -31.02 45.52 -7.82
CA ALA A 157 -29.67 45.12 -8.27
C ALA A 157 -29.05 44.01 -7.39
N VAL A 158 -28.38 43.07 -8.06
CA VAL A 158 -27.37 42.10 -7.56
C VAL A 158 -27.86 40.99 -6.61
N ALA A 159 -28.57 40.02 -7.19
CA ALA A 159 -28.58 38.66 -6.65
C ALA A 159 -27.22 38.00 -6.92
N ALA A 160 -26.27 38.16 -6.01
CA ALA A 160 -25.16 37.23 -5.86
C ALA A 160 -25.74 35.90 -5.35
N ALA A 161 -26.19 35.07 -6.28
CA ALA A 161 -26.55 33.69 -6.02
C ALA A 161 -25.29 32.94 -5.55
N ARG A 162 -25.11 32.86 -4.23
CA ARG A 162 -24.33 31.79 -3.62
C ARG A 162 -24.85 30.47 -4.21
N PRO A 163 -24.01 29.64 -4.85
CA PRO A 163 -24.49 28.35 -5.30
C PRO A 163 -24.92 27.56 -4.07
N ALA A 164 -26.13 27.02 -4.15
CA ALA A 164 -26.74 26.22 -3.12
C ALA A 164 -25.74 25.15 -2.65
N SER A 165 -25.48 25.15 -1.35
CA SER A 165 -24.87 24.02 -0.65
C SER A 165 -25.74 22.78 -0.93
N PHE A 166 -25.26 21.88 -1.80
CA PHE A 166 -25.86 20.56 -1.94
C PHE A 166 -25.64 19.79 -0.64
N GLY A 167 -26.64 19.86 0.24
CA GLY A 167 -26.80 18.98 1.38
C GLY A 167 -27.06 17.56 0.91
N SER A 168 -26.01 16.76 0.87
CA SER A 168 -26.04 15.30 0.89
C SER A 168 -24.67 14.82 1.38
N PRO A 169 -24.60 13.74 2.17
CA PRO A 169 -23.34 13.27 2.69
C PRO A 169 -22.42 12.95 1.51
N LEU A 170 -21.30 13.68 1.40
CA LEU A 170 -20.26 13.54 0.38
C LEU A 170 -20.05 12.06 0.04
N PHE A 171 -20.68 11.61 -1.06
CA PHE A 171 -20.47 10.26 -1.56
C PHE A 171 -19.24 10.30 -2.46
N GLY A 172 -18.09 9.97 -1.87
CA GLY A 172 -16.81 10.01 -2.54
C GLY A 172 -15.65 9.91 -1.56
N SER A 173 -14.52 9.41 -2.03
CA SER A 173 -13.24 9.58 -1.35
C SER A 173 -12.77 11.04 -1.46
N PRO A 174 -12.08 11.59 -0.46
CA PRO A 174 -11.61 12.98 -0.50
C PRO A 174 -10.62 13.18 -1.65
N LEU A 175 -10.73 14.34 -2.30
CA LEU A 175 -9.78 14.78 -3.33
C LEU A 175 -8.64 15.56 -2.68
N ASP A 176 -7.41 15.21 -3.03
CA ASP A 176 -6.21 15.94 -2.66
C ASP A 176 -5.94 17.04 -3.70
N SER A 177 -6.03 18.30 -3.25
CA SER A 177 -5.79 19.48 -4.08
C SER A 177 -4.39 19.57 -4.70
N ARG A 178 -3.42 18.79 -4.19
CA ARG A 178 -2.04 18.77 -4.70
C ARG A 178 -1.91 17.93 -5.98
N PHE A 179 -2.84 17.02 -6.23
CA PHE A 179 -2.84 16.16 -7.41
C PHE A 179 -3.61 16.84 -8.56
N THR A 180 -2.89 17.64 -9.34
CA THR A 180 -3.42 18.35 -10.52
C THR A 180 -2.61 17.98 -11.76
N PHE A 181 -3.12 18.34 -12.95
CA PHE A 181 -2.37 18.16 -14.19
C PHE A 181 -1.09 19.00 -14.23
N ASP A 182 -1.08 20.18 -13.58
CA ASP A 182 0.09 21.08 -13.55
C ASP A 182 1.25 20.56 -12.69
N THR A 183 0.94 19.68 -11.74
CA THR A 183 1.94 19.01 -10.89
C THR A 183 2.33 17.63 -11.44
N PHE A 184 1.64 17.14 -12.47
CA PHE A 184 1.94 15.86 -13.12
C PHE A 184 2.91 16.07 -14.28
N VAL A 185 4.10 15.51 -14.19
CA VAL A 185 5.14 15.64 -15.22
C VAL A 185 4.80 14.72 -16.40
N GLU A 186 4.74 15.30 -17.60
CA GLU A 186 4.54 14.57 -18.85
C GLU A 186 5.86 14.04 -19.39
N GLY A 187 5.85 12.81 -19.89
CA GLY A 187 6.99 12.18 -20.54
C GLY A 187 6.56 11.07 -21.49
N SER A 188 7.54 10.43 -22.12
CA SER A 188 7.31 9.35 -23.09
C SER A 188 6.45 8.20 -22.52
N SER A 189 6.64 7.90 -21.23
CA SER A 189 6.00 6.79 -20.50
C SER A 189 4.53 7.01 -20.10
N ASN A 190 4.03 8.24 -20.14
CA ASN A 190 2.68 8.57 -19.66
C ASN A 190 1.90 9.51 -20.58
N ARG A 191 2.50 10.01 -21.67
CA ARG A 191 1.90 10.97 -22.61
C ARG A 191 0.51 10.56 -23.09
N VAL A 192 0.35 9.30 -23.50
CA VAL A 192 -0.93 8.81 -24.05
C VAL A 192 -2.02 8.80 -22.97
N ALA A 193 -1.69 8.31 -21.77
CA ALA A 193 -2.62 8.30 -20.65
C ALA A 193 -2.99 9.72 -20.20
N LEU A 194 -2.03 10.63 -20.16
CA LEU A 194 -2.25 12.03 -19.81
C LEU A 194 -3.15 12.75 -20.83
N ALA A 195 -2.93 12.52 -22.13
CA ALA A 195 -3.77 13.08 -23.18
C ALA A 195 -5.22 12.58 -23.10
N ALA A 196 -5.41 11.28 -22.87
CA ALA A 196 -6.73 10.69 -22.66
C ALA A 196 -7.42 11.27 -21.42
N ALA A 197 -6.68 11.38 -20.31
CA ALA A 197 -7.15 11.95 -19.04
C ALA A 197 -7.60 13.42 -19.19
N LYS A 198 -6.81 14.26 -19.86
CA LYS A 198 -7.17 15.67 -20.16
C LYS A 198 -8.43 15.76 -21.01
N THR A 199 -8.53 14.93 -22.06
CA THR A 199 -9.71 14.88 -22.94
C THR A 199 -11.00 14.54 -22.17
N ILE A 200 -10.90 13.64 -21.19
CA ILE A 200 -12.03 13.28 -20.32
C ILE A 200 -12.40 14.42 -19.37
N ALA A 201 -11.42 15.06 -18.73
CA ALA A 201 -11.64 16.14 -17.77
C ALA A 201 -12.30 17.38 -18.41
N GLU A 202 -11.95 17.69 -19.65
CA GLU A 202 -12.52 18.79 -20.43
C GLU A 202 -13.96 18.49 -20.92
N ALA A 203 -14.43 17.24 -20.82
CA ALA A 203 -15.76 16.80 -21.25
C ALA A 203 -16.09 17.18 -22.72
N GLY A 204 -15.09 17.05 -23.60
CA GLY A 204 -15.25 17.29 -25.04
C GLY A 204 -15.94 16.12 -25.77
N GLN A 205 -16.32 16.33 -27.05
CA GLN A 205 -16.94 15.29 -27.89
C GLN A 205 -16.05 14.02 -28.02
N GLY A 206 -14.74 14.15 -27.83
CA GLY A 206 -13.78 13.05 -27.85
C GLY A 206 -13.79 12.15 -26.61
N ALA A 207 -14.36 12.59 -25.48
CA ALA A 207 -14.34 11.83 -24.22
C ALA A 207 -15.03 10.47 -24.31
N VAL A 208 -16.10 10.38 -25.13
CA VAL A 208 -16.90 9.16 -25.34
C VAL A 208 -16.05 8.00 -25.87
N ARG A 209 -14.97 8.29 -26.61
CA ARG A 209 -14.07 7.26 -27.17
C ARG A 209 -13.27 6.52 -26.09
N PHE A 210 -13.17 7.10 -24.90
CA PHE A 210 -12.43 6.56 -23.78
C PHE A 210 -13.36 6.07 -22.67
N ASN A 211 -14.52 5.49 -23.00
CA ASN A 211 -15.48 5.03 -22.00
C ASN A 211 -15.66 3.49 -22.00
N PRO A 212 -15.18 2.76 -20.97
CA PRO A 212 -14.34 3.23 -19.88
C PRO A 212 -12.89 3.50 -20.29
N LEU A 213 -12.21 4.42 -19.60
CA LEU A 213 -10.76 4.57 -19.64
C LEU A 213 -10.18 3.74 -18.51
N PHE A 214 -9.34 2.77 -18.85
CA PHE A 214 -8.68 1.92 -17.88
C PHE A 214 -7.18 2.20 -17.88
N ILE A 215 -6.65 2.68 -16.75
CA ILE A 215 -5.23 2.96 -16.56
C ILE A 215 -4.63 1.87 -15.68
N HIS A 216 -3.59 1.19 -16.15
CA HIS A 216 -2.90 0.21 -15.32
C HIS A 216 -1.40 0.41 -15.31
N SER A 217 -0.78 0.04 -14.20
CA SER A 217 0.66 0.12 -14.03
C SER A 217 1.05 -0.58 -12.74
N THR A 218 2.33 -0.89 -12.56
CA THR A 218 2.85 -1.26 -11.24
C THR A 218 2.72 -0.10 -10.23
N VAL A 219 3.01 -0.37 -8.95
CA VAL A 219 2.83 0.61 -7.88
C VAL A 219 3.73 1.85 -8.05
N GLY A 220 3.19 3.02 -7.73
CA GLY A 220 3.97 4.26 -7.66
C GLY A 220 4.31 4.94 -8.99
N LEU A 221 3.63 4.60 -10.09
CA LEU A 221 3.83 5.26 -11.41
C LEU A 221 2.82 6.39 -11.70
N GLY A 222 2.14 6.91 -10.67
CA GLY A 222 1.30 8.10 -10.81
C GLY A 222 -0.18 7.86 -11.13
N LYS A 223 -0.69 6.62 -11.06
CA LYS A 223 -2.13 6.31 -11.26
C LYS A 223 -3.07 7.19 -10.44
N THR A 224 -2.91 7.16 -9.11
CA THR A 224 -3.73 7.96 -8.19
C THR A 224 -3.60 9.46 -8.45
N HIS A 225 -2.39 9.95 -8.76
CA HIS A 225 -2.18 11.37 -9.11
C HIS A 225 -2.98 11.70 -10.37
N LEU A 226 -2.84 10.92 -11.44
CA LEU A 226 -3.54 11.15 -12.70
C LEU A 226 -5.07 11.11 -12.54
N LEU A 227 -5.60 10.13 -11.81
CA LEU A 227 -7.04 10.02 -11.54
C LEU A 227 -7.57 11.20 -10.72
N GLN A 228 -6.85 11.62 -9.69
CA GLN A 228 -7.25 12.78 -8.90
C GLN A 228 -7.09 14.10 -9.66
N ALA A 229 -6.11 14.20 -10.56
CA ALA A 229 -5.99 15.34 -11.48
C ALA A 229 -7.20 15.45 -12.41
N VAL A 230 -7.67 14.32 -12.96
CA VAL A 230 -8.92 14.26 -13.73
C VAL A 230 -10.10 14.72 -12.87
N ALA A 231 -10.22 14.21 -11.65
CA ALA A 231 -11.31 14.57 -10.74
C ALA A 231 -11.31 16.07 -10.42
N ASN A 232 -10.16 16.62 -10.01
CA ASN A 232 -9.99 18.02 -9.65
C ASN A 232 -10.30 18.95 -10.84
N ALA A 233 -9.82 18.62 -12.03
CA ALA A 233 -10.11 19.41 -13.23
C ALA A 233 -11.60 19.33 -13.64
N ALA A 234 -12.22 18.15 -13.53
CA ALA A 234 -13.63 17.97 -13.86
C ALA A 234 -14.58 18.67 -12.87
N VAL A 235 -14.22 18.74 -11.57
CA VAL A 235 -14.98 19.49 -10.56
C VAL A 235 -14.95 21.00 -10.83
N GLN A 236 -13.84 21.51 -11.36
CA GLN A 236 -13.70 22.93 -11.73
C GLN A 236 -14.34 23.25 -13.09
N ASN A 237 -14.90 22.27 -13.79
CA ASN A 237 -15.49 22.48 -15.10
C ASN A 237 -16.71 23.43 -15.01
N PRO A 238 -16.82 24.45 -15.89
CA PRO A 238 -17.94 25.40 -15.89
C PRO A 238 -19.32 24.76 -16.00
N ARG A 239 -19.41 23.52 -16.52
CA ARG A 239 -20.66 22.76 -16.62
C ARG A 239 -21.13 22.15 -15.30
N ALA A 240 -20.39 22.31 -14.20
CA ALA A 240 -20.70 21.79 -12.87
C ALA A 240 -21.00 20.27 -12.90
N LEU A 241 -20.05 19.49 -13.40
CA LEU A 241 -20.18 18.03 -13.54
C LEU A 241 -20.33 17.36 -12.18
N ARG A 242 -21.22 16.37 -12.08
CA ARG A 242 -21.31 15.48 -10.92
C ARG A 242 -20.20 14.43 -10.99
N VAL A 243 -19.07 14.76 -10.37
CA VAL A 243 -17.88 13.91 -10.29
C VAL A 243 -17.92 13.06 -9.01
N VAL A 244 -17.69 11.76 -9.15
CA VAL A 244 -17.58 10.82 -8.02
C VAL A 244 -16.23 10.11 -8.13
N TYR A 245 -15.35 10.37 -7.17
CA TYR A 245 -14.08 9.65 -7.00
C TYR A 245 -14.19 8.66 -5.85
N LEU A 246 -13.76 7.42 -6.06
CA LEU A 246 -13.83 6.35 -5.07
C LEU A 246 -12.58 5.48 -5.13
N THR A 247 -12.00 5.13 -3.99
CA THR A 247 -11.16 3.94 -3.94
C THR A 247 -12.04 2.69 -3.84
N ALA A 248 -11.58 1.58 -4.43
CA ALA A 248 -12.24 0.28 -4.31
C ALA A 248 -12.55 -0.08 -2.85
N GLU A 249 -11.61 0.17 -1.94
CA GLU A 249 -11.74 -0.07 -0.51
C GLU A 249 -12.84 0.79 0.13
N TYR A 250 -12.87 2.10 -0.15
CA TYR A 250 -13.89 3.01 0.38
C TYR A 250 -15.28 2.64 -0.12
N PHE A 251 -15.39 2.27 -1.39
CA PHE A 251 -16.64 1.85 -2.00
C PHE A 251 -17.18 0.56 -1.35
N MET A 252 -16.32 -0.43 -1.11
CA MET A 252 -16.66 -1.64 -0.35
C MET A 252 -17.14 -1.32 1.07
N TRP A 253 -16.44 -0.41 1.77
CA TRP A 253 -16.81 0.00 3.13
C TRP A 253 -18.18 0.69 3.17
N ARG A 254 -18.45 1.64 2.26
CA ARG A 254 -19.75 2.33 2.15
C ARG A 254 -20.87 1.35 1.85
N PHE A 255 -20.64 0.41 0.96
CA PHE A 255 -21.62 -0.62 0.61
C PHE A 255 -21.96 -1.52 1.80
N ALA A 256 -20.94 -2.02 2.51
CA ALA A 256 -21.15 -2.87 3.68
C ALA A 256 -21.91 -2.14 4.80
N THR A 257 -21.62 -0.86 5.00
CA THR A 257 -22.31 -0.02 5.99
C THR A 257 -23.77 0.20 5.60
N ALA A 258 -24.06 0.50 4.33
CA ALA A 258 -25.42 0.69 3.85
C ALA A 258 -26.27 -0.59 3.95
N ILE A 259 -25.68 -1.77 3.74
CA ILE A 259 -26.39 -3.04 3.97
C ILE A 259 -26.72 -3.21 5.45
N ARG A 260 -25.74 -3.00 6.34
CA ARG A 260 -25.91 -3.14 7.79
C ARG A 260 -26.99 -2.21 8.33
N ASP A 261 -27.00 -0.98 7.84
CA ASP A 261 -27.89 0.08 8.33
C ASP A 261 -29.23 0.10 7.55
N ASN A 262 -29.47 -0.89 6.69
CA ASN A 262 -30.63 -1.04 5.80
C ASN A 262 -30.91 0.20 4.91
N ASP A 263 -29.84 0.90 4.53
CA ASP A 263 -29.84 2.17 3.80
C ASP A 263 -29.42 2.00 2.33
N ALA A 264 -29.62 0.79 1.78
CA ALA A 264 -29.21 0.45 0.42
C ALA A 264 -29.91 1.31 -0.66
N LEU A 265 -31.13 1.78 -0.40
CA LEU A 265 -31.88 2.65 -1.30
C LEU A 265 -31.25 4.05 -1.41
N THR A 266 -30.87 4.65 -0.29
CA THR A 266 -30.19 5.95 -0.25
C THR A 266 -28.82 5.87 -0.92
N LEU A 267 -28.09 4.77 -0.71
CA LEU A 267 -26.85 4.50 -1.42
C LEU A 267 -27.09 4.49 -2.95
N LYS A 268 -28.10 3.75 -3.42
CA LYS A 268 -28.44 3.71 -4.86
C LYS A 268 -28.84 5.08 -5.41
N ASP A 269 -29.55 5.90 -4.65
CA ASP A 269 -29.96 7.24 -5.09
C ASP A 269 -28.76 8.22 -5.15
N SER A 270 -27.84 8.12 -4.17
CA SER A 270 -26.57 8.88 -4.17
C SER A 270 -25.67 8.57 -5.37
N LEU A 271 -25.96 7.48 -6.09
CA LEU A 271 -25.20 6.94 -7.21
C LEU A 271 -25.85 7.19 -8.59
N ARG A 272 -26.95 7.92 -8.65
CA ARG A 272 -27.61 8.30 -9.91
C ARG A 272 -26.98 9.54 -10.54
N ASN A 273 -27.19 9.72 -11.84
CA ASN A 273 -26.84 10.94 -12.60
C ASN A 273 -25.35 11.34 -12.47
N ILE A 274 -24.45 10.36 -12.40
CA ILE A 274 -23.01 10.62 -12.33
C ILE A 274 -22.52 10.98 -13.74
N ASP A 275 -21.94 12.17 -13.88
CA ASP A 275 -21.33 12.59 -15.15
C ASP A 275 -19.96 11.93 -15.33
N LEU A 276 -19.19 11.81 -14.25
CA LEU A 276 -17.86 11.21 -14.25
C LEU A 276 -17.64 10.35 -13.00
N LEU A 277 -17.47 9.04 -13.22
CA LEU A 277 -17.13 8.06 -12.19
C LEU A 277 -15.65 7.70 -12.30
N ILE A 278 -14.91 7.86 -11.20
CA ILE A 278 -13.49 7.55 -11.12
C ILE A 278 -13.28 6.51 -10.01
N ILE A 279 -12.72 5.36 -10.36
CA ILE A 279 -12.46 4.25 -9.43
C ILE A 279 -10.95 4.00 -9.37
N ASP A 280 -10.34 4.19 -8.20
CA ASP A 280 -8.94 3.88 -7.95
C ASP A 280 -8.76 2.53 -7.25
N ASP A 281 -7.59 1.92 -7.47
CA ASP A 281 -7.15 0.66 -6.90
C ASP A 281 -8.14 -0.53 -7.04
N MET A 282 -8.66 -0.74 -8.26
CA MET A 282 -9.63 -1.79 -8.58
C MET A 282 -9.19 -3.21 -8.13
N GLN A 283 -7.89 -3.47 -8.00
CA GLN A 283 -7.34 -4.75 -7.56
C GLN A 283 -7.74 -5.16 -6.13
N PHE A 284 -8.14 -4.21 -5.28
CA PHE A 284 -8.57 -4.50 -3.91
C PHE A 284 -10.00 -5.03 -3.80
N LEU A 285 -10.72 -5.15 -4.92
CA LEU A 285 -12.02 -5.80 -4.98
C LEU A 285 -11.83 -7.33 -4.93
N GLN A 286 -11.74 -7.88 -3.71
CA GLN A 286 -11.59 -9.32 -3.45
C GLN A 286 -12.58 -9.81 -2.38
N GLY A 287 -13.19 -10.98 -2.58
CA GLY A 287 -13.93 -11.71 -1.53
C GLY A 287 -15.24 -12.37 -1.98
N LYS A 288 -15.33 -13.70 -1.85
CA LYS A 288 -16.43 -14.53 -2.41
C LYS A 288 -17.84 -14.25 -1.86
N MET A 289 -17.97 -13.72 -0.64
CA MET A 289 -19.27 -13.65 0.05
C MET A 289 -20.03 -12.32 -0.16
N ILE A 290 -19.34 -11.25 -0.56
CA ILE A 290 -19.94 -9.91 -0.80
C ILE A 290 -20.00 -9.59 -2.30
N GLN A 291 -19.33 -10.39 -3.14
CA GLN A 291 -19.10 -10.12 -4.56
C GLN A 291 -20.35 -10.09 -5.46
N HIS A 292 -21.39 -10.91 -5.25
CA HIS A 292 -22.51 -10.92 -6.21
C HIS A 292 -23.32 -9.62 -6.17
N GLU A 293 -23.85 -9.25 -5.01
CA GLU A 293 -24.62 -8.00 -4.84
C GLU A 293 -23.75 -6.77 -5.15
N PHE A 294 -22.47 -6.82 -4.76
CA PHE A 294 -21.51 -5.78 -5.06
C PHE A 294 -21.20 -5.65 -6.56
N CYS A 295 -20.94 -6.75 -7.27
CA CYS A 295 -20.67 -6.73 -8.71
C CYS A 295 -21.91 -6.28 -9.48
N HIS A 296 -23.12 -6.60 -9.02
CA HIS A 296 -24.35 -6.04 -9.56
C HIS A 296 -24.42 -4.53 -9.38
N LEU A 297 -24.09 -4.01 -8.19
CA LEU A 297 -24.07 -2.58 -7.93
C LEU A 297 -22.99 -1.86 -8.75
N LEU A 298 -21.81 -2.47 -8.87
CA LEU A 298 -20.72 -1.95 -9.70
C LEU A 298 -21.11 -1.92 -11.19
N ASN A 299 -21.74 -2.98 -11.72
CA ASN A 299 -22.25 -2.95 -13.09
C ASN A 299 -23.30 -1.85 -13.27
N MET A 300 -24.25 -1.72 -12.34
CA MET A 300 -25.23 -0.62 -12.34
C MET A 300 -24.56 0.76 -12.36
N LEU A 301 -23.45 0.93 -11.64
CA LEU A 301 -22.67 2.17 -11.65
C LEU A 301 -21.95 2.43 -12.95
N LEU A 302 -21.31 1.40 -13.49
CA LEU A 302 -20.62 1.48 -14.77
C LEU A 302 -21.59 1.79 -15.92
N ASP A 303 -22.83 1.32 -15.82
CA ASP A 303 -23.89 1.57 -16.80
C ASP A 303 -24.58 2.93 -16.60
N SER A 304 -24.67 3.43 -15.36
CA SER A 304 -25.33 4.71 -15.05
C SER A 304 -24.43 5.93 -15.24
N ALA A 305 -23.12 5.77 -15.15
CA ALA A 305 -22.16 6.86 -15.32
C ALA A 305 -21.98 7.20 -16.80
N LYS A 306 -22.04 8.50 -17.13
CA LYS A 306 -21.83 8.95 -18.52
C LYS A 306 -20.40 8.72 -18.98
N GLN A 307 -19.44 8.86 -18.07
CA GLN A 307 -18.02 8.65 -18.31
C GLN A 307 -17.39 7.90 -17.13
N VAL A 308 -16.57 6.90 -17.44
CA VAL A 308 -15.91 6.06 -16.44
C VAL A 308 -14.39 6.10 -16.64
N VAL A 309 -13.65 6.30 -15.54
CA VAL A 309 -12.19 6.14 -15.46
C VAL A 309 -11.86 5.16 -14.34
N VAL A 310 -11.02 4.18 -14.61
CA VAL A 310 -10.64 3.14 -13.64
C VAL A 310 -9.12 3.01 -13.61
N ALA A 311 -8.55 2.82 -12.42
CA ALA A 311 -7.15 2.47 -12.25
C ALA A 311 -6.96 1.14 -11.51
N ALA A 312 -5.91 0.41 -11.90
CA ALA A 312 -5.51 -0.83 -11.24
C ALA A 312 -3.99 -1.07 -11.27
N ASP A 313 -3.51 -2.01 -10.46
CA ASP A 313 -2.11 -2.46 -10.48
C ASP A 313 -1.75 -3.36 -11.69
N ARG A 314 -2.77 -3.78 -12.46
CA ARG A 314 -2.66 -4.71 -13.57
C ARG A 314 -3.78 -4.52 -14.58
N ALA A 315 -3.65 -5.11 -15.76
CA ALA A 315 -4.64 -4.99 -16.82
C ALA A 315 -5.99 -5.68 -16.49
N PRO A 316 -7.10 -5.31 -17.15
CA PRO A 316 -8.44 -5.81 -16.82
C PRO A 316 -8.58 -7.34 -16.87
N TRP A 317 -7.87 -8.01 -17.78
CA TRP A 317 -7.91 -9.48 -17.91
C TRP A 317 -7.20 -10.22 -16.77
N GLU A 318 -6.30 -9.56 -16.05
CA GLU A 318 -5.52 -10.14 -14.94
C GLU A 318 -6.23 -9.96 -13.58
N LEU A 319 -7.37 -9.26 -13.54
CA LEU A 319 -8.18 -9.06 -12.34
C LEU A 319 -9.09 -10.27 -12.08
N GLU A 320 -8.51 -11.44 -11.82
CA GLU A 320 -9.26 -12.71 -11.64
C GLU A 320 -10.30 -12.68 -10.51
N SER A 321 -10.15 -11.78 -9.55
CA SER A 321 -11.11 -11.60 -8.45
C SER A 321 -12.40 -10.92 -8.88
N LEU A 322 -12.45 -10.28 -10.06
CA LEU A 322 -13.63 -9.59 -10.55
C LEU A 322 -14.56 -10.52 -11.36
N ASP A 323 -15.85 -10.24 -11.27
CA ASP A 323 -16.87 -10.93 -12.07
C ASP A 323 -16.56 -10.82 -13.58
N PRO A 324 -16.72 -11.91 -14.37
CA PRO A 324 -16.45 -11.91 -15.81
C PRO A 324 -17.15 -10.79 -16.59
N ARG A 325 -18.36 -10.37 -16.18
CA ARG A 325 -19.11 -9.29 -16.85
C ARG A 325 -18.44 -7.94 -16.63
N VAL A 326 -18.02 -7.66 -15.39
CA VAL A 326 -17.28 -6.43 -15.05
C VAL A 326 -15.97 -6.38 -15.84
N ARG A 327 -15.21 -7.48 -15.88
CA ARG A 327 -13.97 -7.55 -16.67
C ARG A 327 -14.21 -7.30 -18.16
N SER A 328 -15.21 -7.94 -18.74
CA SER A 328 -15.58 -7.75 -20.15
C SER A 328 -15.97 -6.29 -20.44
N ARG A 329 -16.69 -5.64 -19.52
CA ARG A 329 -17.08 -4.23 -19.67
C ARG A 329 -15.88 -3.30 -19.63
N LEU A 330 -14.93 -3.53 -18.73
CA LEU A 330 -13.69 -2.76 -18.61
C LEU A 330 -12.79 -2.95 -19.84
N GLN A 331 -12.80 -4.14 -20.44
CA GLN A 331 -12.08 -4.44 -21.69
C GLN A 331 -12.70 -3.80 -22.93
N GLY A 332 -14.01 -3.50 -22.90
CA GLY A 332 -14.70 -2.89 -24.04
C GLY A 332 -14.35 -1.42 -24.30
N GLY A 333 -13.61 -0.78 -23.39
CA GLY A 333 -13.12 0.59 -23.53
C GLY A 333 -11.67 0.67 -24.01
N VAL A 334 -10.94 1.65 -23.48
CA VAL A 334 -9.51 1.85 -23.79
C VAL A 334 -8.68 1.52 -22.56
N ALA A 335 -7.75 0.57 -22.70
CA ALA A 335 -6.77 0.24 -21.67
C ALA A 335 -5.40 0.83 -22.02
N ILE A 336 -4.81 1.58 -21.09
CA ILE A 336 -3.51 2.24 -21.25
C ILE A 336 -2.61 1.85 -20.09
N GLU A 337 -1.40 1.42 -20.42
CA GLU A 337 -0.34 1.16 -19.44
C GLU A 337 0.43 2.44 -19.14
N LEU A 338 0.77 2.69 -17.87
CA LEU A 338 1.80 3.67 -17.50
C LEU A 338 3.13 2.96 -17.31
N ASP A 339 4.14 3.44 -18.01
CA ASP A 339 5.51 2.94 -17.87
C ASP A 339 6.29 3.72 -16.79
N ALA A 340 7.44 3.16 -16.41
CA ALA A 340 8.36 3.85 -15.50
C ALA A 340 8.87 5.17 -16.13
N PRO A 341 8.98 6.26 -15.35
CA PRO A 341 9.51 7.52 -15.85
C PRO A 341 10.96 7.35 -16.30
N ASP A 342 11.33 7.92 -17.44
CA ASP A 342 12.72 8.01 -17.89
C ASP A 342 13.53 8.98 -17.02
N TYR A 343 14.84 9.05 -17.25
CA TYR A 343 15.73 9.91 -16.46
C TYR A 343 15.32 11.38 -16.47
N GLU A 344 14.95 11.91 -17.65
CA GLU A 344 14.58 13.31 -17.83
C GLU A 344 13.31 13.61 -17.03
N MET A 345 12.32 12.73 -17.12
CA MET A 345 11.07 12.84 -16.39
C MET A 345 11.29 12.75 -14.87
N ARG A 346 12.16 11.85 -14.38
CA ARG A 346 12.50 11.76 -12.95
C ARG A 346 13.19 13.03 -12.45
N LEU A 347 14.12 13.57 -13.22
CA LEU A 347 14.80 14.82 -12.87
C LEU A 347 13.81 15.99 -12.82
N GLU A 348 12.87 16.05 -13.77
CA GLU A 348 11.87 17.10 -13.82
C GLU A 348 10.85 16.98 -12.67
N ILE A 349 10.46 15.76 -12.28
CA ILE A 349 9.68 15.51 -11.06
C ILE A 349 10.39 16.09 -9.84
N LEU A 350 11.69 15.79 -9.67
CA LEU A 350 12.46 16.31 -8.54
C LEU A 350 12.58 17.85 -8.55
N LYS A 351 12.81 18.47 -9.71
CA LYS A 351 12.84 19.94 -9.84
C LYS A 351 11.51 20.57 -9.48
N ARG A 352 10.40 20.01 -9.96
CA ARG A 352 9.05 20.50 -9.65
C ARG A 352 8.77 20.39 -8.16
N ARG A 353 9.18 19.30 -7.52
CA ARG A 353 9.09 19.12 -6.07
C ARG A 353 9.94 20.12 -5.29
N LEU A 354 11.16 20.41 -5.75
CA LEU A 354 11.99 21.47 -5.16
C LEU A 354 11.35 22.85 -5.29
N ALA A 355 10.75 23.16 -6.45
CA ALA A 355 10.06 24.43 -6.64
C ALA A 355 8.87 24.59 -5.68
N VAL A 356 8.09 23.53 -5.44
CA VAL A 356 7.00 23.53 -4.46
C VAL A 356 7.55 23.66 -3.04
N ALA A 357 8.57 22.90 -2.67
CA ALA A 357 9.16 22.96 -1.34
C ALA A 357 9.76 24.34 -1.01
N ARG A 358 10.26 25.07 -2.02
CA ARG A 358 10.74 26.45 -1.88
C ARG A 358 9.65 27.48 -1.60
N LEU A 359 8.39 27.17 -1.89
CA LEU A 359 7.26 28.02 -1.50
C LEU A 359 7.02 27.93 0.02
N GLU A 360 7.30 26.77 0.62
CA GLU A 360 7.18 26.52 2.06
C GLU A 360 8.43 26.99 2.81
N ASP A 361 9.61 26.72 2.25
CA ASP A 361 10.92 27.14 2.79
C ASP A 361 11.77 27.80 1.70
N PRO A 362 11.76 29.14 1.60
CA PRO A 362 12.56 29.87 0.62
C PRO A 362 14.08 29.69 0.76
N SER A 363 14.55 29.23 1.92
CA SER A 363 15.98 28.98 2.17
C SER A 363 16.44 27.61 1.69
N LEU A 364 15.51 26.75 1.26
CA LEU A 364 15.81 25.41 0.80
C LEU A 364 16.57 25.43 -0.54
N GLU A 365 17.85 25.11 -0.44
CA GLU A 365 18.72 24.90 -1.60
C GLU A 365 19.23 23.46 -1.67
N ILE A 366 18.93 22.81 -2.79
CA ILE A 366 19.47 21.51 -3.15
C ILE A 366 20.26 21.67 -4.46
N PRO A 367 21.59 21.41 -4.46
CA PRO A 367 22.39 21.46 -5.67
C PRO A 367 21.83 20.57 -6.78
N ALA A 368 21.90 21.05 -8.02
CA ALA A 368 21.40 20.32 -9.18
C ALA A 368 22.07 18.94 -9.34
N GLU A 369 23.34 18.82 -8.97
CA GLU A 369 24.10 17.57 -8.98
C GLU A 369 23.48 16.49 -8.09
N LEU A 370 22.99 16.87 -6.90
CA LEU A 370 22.31 15.92 -6.01
C LEU A 370 20.99 15.44 -6.62
N LEU A 371 20.19 16.34 -7.22
CA LEU A 371 18.95 15.94 -7.90
C LEU A 371 19.23 15.03 -9.10
N GLN A 372 20.27 15.33 -9.89
CA GLN A 372 20.70 14.48 -11.00
C GLN A 372 21.13 13.10 -10.51
N HIS A 373 21.86 13.04 -9.40
CA HIS A 373 22.30 11.79 -8.78
C HIS A 373 21.12 10.94 -8.32
N VAL A 374 20.16 11.53 -7.61
CA VAL A 374 18.93 10.82 -7.20
C VAL A 374 18.13 10.35 -8.40
N ALA A 375 17.97 11.17 -9.43
CA ALA A 375 17.27 10.77 -10.65
C ALA A 375 17.97 9.62 -11.41
N ARG A 376 19.29 9.49 -11.30
CA ARG A 376 20.05 8.35 -11.89
C ARG A 376 19.85 7.07 -11.07
N ASN A 377 19.91 7.16 -9.75
CA ASN A 377 19.97 5.98 -8.88
C ASN A 377 18.59 5.45 -8.45
N VAL A 378 17.58 6.31 -8.34
CA VAL A 378 16.22 5.93 -7.92
C VAL A 378 15.35 5.71 -9.15
N THR A 379 15.23 4.44 -9.58
CA THR A 379 14.58 4.09 -10.87
C THR A 379 13.29 3.28 -10.72
N ALA A 380 12.98 2.74 -9.54
CA ALA A 380 11.92 1.74 -9.41
C ALA A 380 10.50 2.32 -9.38
N SER A 381 10.25 3.44 -8.70
CA SER A 381 8.93 4.07 -8.66
C SER A 381 8.97 5.56 -8.31
N GLY A 382 7.92 6.31 -8.68
CA GLY A 382 7.73 7.69 -8.26
C GLY A 382 7.57 7.85 -6.74
N ARG A 383 7.04 6.82 -6.05
CA ARG A 383 6.97 6.81 -4.58
C ARG A 383 8.35 6.76 -3.93
N GLU A 384 9.25 5.95 -4.46
CA GLU A 384 10.64 5.91 -3.99
C GLU A 384 11.38 7.21 -4.31
N LEU A 385 11.14 7.77 -5.50
CA LEU A 385 11.70 9.06 -5.89
C LEU A 385 11.25 10.19 -4.95
N GLU A 386 9.96 10.21 -4.60
CA GLU A 386 9.40 11.16 -3.62
C GLU A 386 9.97 10.90 -2.22
N GLY A 387 10.10 9.64 -1.81
CA GLY A 387 10.76 9.27 -0.56
C GLY A 387 12.21 9.74 -0.47
N ALA A 388 12.97 9.59 -1.56
CA ALA A 388 14.35 10.06 -1.68
C ALA A 388 14.45 11.58 -1.60
N PHE A 389 13.56 12.29 -2.30
CA PHE A 389 13.48 13.74 -2.23
C PHE A 389 13.17 14.21 -0.79
N ASN A 390 12.19 13.59 -0.13
CA ASN A 390 11.83 13.96 1.25
C ASN A 390 12.99 13.72 2.23
N GLN A 391 13.77 12.64 2.04
CA GLN A 391 14.99 12.40 2.83
C GLN A 391 16.06 13.47 2.57
N LEU A 392 16.25 13.88 1.32
CA LEU A 392 17.19 14.96 1.00
C LEU A 392 16.81 16.28 1.67
N VAL A 393 15.55 16.69 1.56
CA VAL A 393 15.04 17.92 2.19
C VAL A 393 15.25 17.86 3.70
N PHE A 394 14.82 16.77 4.34
CA PHE A 394 14.98 16.58 5.78
C PHE A 394 16.45 16.65 6.22
N ARG A 395 17.35 15.99 5.48
CA ARG A 395 18.79 15.96 5.82
C ARG A 395 19.44 17.32 5.64
N ARG A 396 19.05 18.07 4.61
CA ARG A 396 19.57 19.42 4.37
C ARG A 396 19.29 20.39 5.50
N SER A 397 18.21 20.18 6.26
CA SER A 397 17.93 20.97 7.46
C SER A 397 18.96 20.78 8.59
N PHE A 398 19.73 19.69 8.59
CA PHE A 398 20.74 19.38 9.62
C PHE A 398 22.17 19.30 9.08
N GLU A 399 22.35 18.99 7.79
CA GLU A 399 23.63 18.75 7.12
C GLU A 399 23.74 19.66 5.87
N PRO A 400 24.19 20.92 6.00
CA PRO A 400 24.23 21.89 4.89
C PRO A 400 25.27 21.58 3.81
N ASN A 401 26.21 20.67 4.07
CA ASN A 401 27.25 20.26 3.12
C ASN A 401 27.10 18.78 2.77
N LEU A 402 25.91 18.42 2.27
CA LEU A 402 25.61 17.05 1.89
C LEU A 402 26.40 16.64 0.63
N SER A 403 27.32 15.69 0.76
CA SER A 403 28.10 15.13 -0.36
C SER A 403 27.33 14.02 -1.09
N ILE A 404 27.78 13.68 -2.31
CA ILE A 404 27.15 12.62 -3.12
C ILE A 404 27.27 11.25 -2.43
N GLU A 405 28.43 10.96 -1.84
CA GLU A 405 28.68 9.70 -1.12
C GLU A 405 27.72 9.55 0.06
N ARG A 406 27.49 10.65 0.79
CA ARG A 406 26.52 10.66 1.89
C ARG A 406 25.09 10.44 1.39
N VAL A 407 24.75 10.99 0.22
CA VAL A 407 23.45 10.70 -0.41
C VAL A 407 23.32 9.22 -0.76
N ASP A 408 24.36 8.56 -1.28
CA ASP A 408 24.31 7.12 -1.57
C ASP A 408 24.05 6.28 -0.33
N GLU A 409 24.70 6.59 0.80
CA GLU A 409 24.43 5.94 2.07
C GLU A 409 22.96 6.08 2.52
N LEU A 410 22.38 7.26 2.30
CA LEU A 410 20.98 7.54 2.64
C LEU A 410 20.01 6.82 1.70
N LEU A 411 20.34 6.76 0.42
CA LEU A 411 19.53 6.11 -0.62
C LEU A 411 19.62 4.59 -0.57
N ALA A 412 20.65 4.00 0.03
CA ALA A 412 20.82 2.54 0.13
C ALA A 412 19.60 1.82 0.76
N HIS A 413 18.84 2.51 1.62
CA HIS A 413 17.61 1.98 2.20
C HIS A 413 16.35 2.17 1.33
N LEU A 414 16.35 3.16 0.43
CA LEU A 414 15.21 3.56 -0.41
C LEU A 414 15.26 2.94 -1.79
N VAL A 415 16.45 2.90 -2.39
CA VAL A 415 16.81 2.05 -3.52
C VAL A 415 16.96 0.66 -2.93
N GLY A 416 15.83 0.10 -2.46
CA GLY A 416 15.77 -1.13 -1.70
C GLY A 416 16.69 -2.11 -2.39
N SER A 417 17.70 -2.57 -1.64
CA SER A 417 18.77 -3.45 -2.07
C SER A 417 18.59 -3.85 -3.52
N GLY A 418 19.29 -3.18 -4.43
CA GLY A 418 19.56 -3.73 -5.75
C GLY A 418 20.33 -5.03 -5.57
N GLU A 419 19.70 -6.06 -5.01
CA GLU A 419 20.04 -7.39 -5.38
C GLU A 419 19.82 -7.41 -6.89
N PRO A 420 20.87 -7.68 -7.68
CA PRO A 420 20.70 -7.86 -9.12
C PRO A 420 19.50 -8.78 -9.31
N ARG A 421 18.55 -8.37 -10.18
CA ARG A 421 17.31 -9.11 -10.47
C ARG A 421 17.56 -10.59 -10.22
N ARG A 422 17.06 -11.14 -9.10
CA ARG A 422 17.33 -12.54 -8.79
C ARG A 422 16.70 -13.36 -9.91
N VAL A 423 17.54 -13.87 -10.79
CA VAL A 423 17.12 -14.62 -11.97
C VAL A 423 16.21 -15.76 -11.52
N ARG A 424 14.96 -15.77 -12.01
CA ARG A 424 14.03 -16.85 -11.71
C ARG A 424 14.15 -17.93 -12.78
N ILE A 425 13.91 -19.18 -12.39
CA ILE A 425 13.93 -20.32 -13.33
C ILE A 425 12.89 -20.10 -14.45
N GLU A 426 11.76 -19.48 -14.14
CA GLU A 426 10.72 -19.14 -15.11
C GLU A 426 11.20 -18.16 -16.19
N ASP A 427 12.06 -17.18 -15.82
CA ASP A 427 12.62 -16.22 -16.76
C ASP A 427 13.61 -16.91 -17.72
N ILE A 428 14.47 -17.79 -17.17
CA ILE A 428 15.38 -18.64 -17.95
C ILE A 428 14.59 -19.51 -18.93
N GLN A 429 13.52 -20.16 -18.47
CA GLN A 429 12.66 -20.98 -19.34
C GLN A 429 12.08 -20.16 -20.48
N ARG A 430 11.60 -18.94 -20.21
CA ARG A 430 11.01 -18.05 -21.22
C ARG A 430 12.04 -17.61 -22.27
N ILE A 431 13.23 -17.20 -21.84
CA ILE A 431 14.28 -16.70 -22.74
C ILE A 431 14.83 -17.83 -23.62
N VAL A 432 15.11 -18.99 -23.02
CA VAL A 432 15.57 -20.17 -23.76
C VAL A 432 14.48 -20.68 -24.71
N ALA A 433 13.22 -20.70 -24.29
CA ALA A 433 12.08 -21.05 -25.14
C ALA A 433 12.00 -20.14 -26.38
N ARG A 434 12.09 -18.82 -26.18
CA ARG A 434 12.08 -17.83 -27.25
C ARG A 434 13.25 -18.02 -28.22
N HIS A 435 14.45 -18.22 -27.70
CA HIS A 435 15.66 -18.38 -28.53
C HIS A 435 15.60 -19.61 -29.44
N TYR A 436 15.09 -20.74 -28.92
CA TYR A 436 15.00 -21.99 -29.68
C TYR A 436 13.65 -22.18 -30.41
N ASN A 437 12.79 -21.17 -30.39
CA ASN A 437 11.45 -21.21 -30.97
C ASN A 437 10.64 -22.43 -30.50
N VAL A 438 10.68 -22.70 -29.19
CA VAL A 438 9.88 -23.74 -28.51
C VAL A 438 9.01 -23.09 -27.46
N SER A 439 7.91 -23.71 -27.08
CA SER A 439 7.07 -23.21 -25.99
C SER A 439 7.66 -23.56 -24.62
N ARG A 440 7.35 -22.75 -23.61
CA ARG A 440 7.69 -23.07 -22.21
C ARG A 440 7.08 -24.41 -21.76
N GLN A 441 5.86 -24.72 -22.21
CA GLN A 441 5.19 -25.98 -21.90
C GLN A 441 5.96 -27.18 -22.48
N GLU A 442 6.55 -27.05 -23.66
CA GLU A 442 7.39 -28.10 -24.26
C GLU A 442 8.68 -28.35 -23.46
N LEU A 443 9.31 -27.28 -22.95
CA LEU A 443 10.47 -27.41 -22.05
C LEU A 443 10.14 -28.19 -20.77
N VAL A 444 8.91 -28.06 -20.27
CA VAL A 444 8.45 -28.76 -19.06
C VAL A 444 7.92 -30.16 -19.38
N SER A 445 7.40 -30.40 -20.60
CA SER A 445 6.78 -31.65 -21.04
C SER A 445 7.71 -32.87 -20.99
N ASN A 446 7.15 -34.09 -21.04
CA ASN A 446 7.91 -35.34 -21.11
C ASN A 446 8.47 -35.69 -22.51
N ARG A 447 8.30 -34.82 -23.51
CA ARG A 447 8.78 -35.08 -24.88
C ARG A 447 10.31 -35.15 -24.95
N ARG A 448 10.83 -36.15 -25.67
CA ARG A 448 12.28 -36.47 -25.78
C ARG A 448 12.89 -36.18 -27.17
N THR A 449 12.21 -35.41 -28.01
CA THR A 449 12.74 -35.02 -29.33
C THR A 449 13.94 -34.08 -29.18
N ARG A 450 14.96 -34.23 -30.05
CA ARG A 450 16.22 -33.46 -29.96
C ARG A 450 16.00 -31.94 -29.94
N VAL A 451 15.02 -31.47 -30.71
CA VAL A 451 14.59 -30.07 -30.81
C VAL A 451 14.13 -29.50 -29.46
N ILE A 452 13.61 -30.34 -28.55
CA ILE A 452 13.16 -29.92 -27.22
C ILE A 452 14.20 -30.26 -26.14
N VAL A 453 14.89 -31.40 -26.28
CA VAL A 453 15.85 -31.88 -25.29
C VAL A 453 17.06 -30.96 -25.19
N LYS A 454 17.65 -30.51 -26.31
CA LYS A 454 18.81 -29.60 -26.27
C LYS A 454 18.47 -28.28 -25.56
N PRO A 455 17.40 -27.54 -25.93
CA PRO A 455 16.99 -26.33 -25.21
C PRO A 455 16.68 -26.57 -23.73
N ARG A 456 16.02 -27.70 -23.40
CA ARG A 456 15.72 -28.05 -22.01
C ARG A 456 16.98 -28.26 -21.18
N GLN A 457 17.98 -28.97 -21.72
CA GLN A 457 19.25 -29.20 -21.03
C GLN A 457 20.01 -27.89 -20.80
N ILE A 458 20.00 -26.99 -21.78
CA ILE A 458 20.59 -25.65 -21.66
C ILE A 458 19.86 -24.81 -20.62
N ALA A 459 18.52 -24.85 -20.58
CA ALA A 459 17.75 -24.15 -19.56
C ALA A 459 18.02 -24.69 -18.14
N MET A 460 18.21 -26.01 -17.98
CA MET A 460 18.61 -26.61 -16.70
C MET A 460 20.01 -26.19 -16.27
N TYR A 461 20.97 -26.17 -17.21
CA TYR A 461 22.33 -25.68 -17.00
C TYR A 461 22.32 -24.22 -16.53
N LEU A 462 21.69 -23.32 -17.30
CA LEU A 462 21.56 -21.91 -16.94
C LEU A 462 20.85 -21.71 -15.61
N SER A 463 19.82 -22.50 -15.32
CA SER A 463 19.14 -22.47 -14.00
C SER A 463 20.07 -22.83 -12.86
N LYS A 464 21.03 -23.74 -13.08
CA LYS A 464 21.99 -24.11 -12.06
C LYS A 464 23.10 -23.06 -11.89
N THR A 465 23.52 -22.42 -12.98
CA THR A 465 24.60 -21.43 -12.98
C THR A 465 24.15 -20.05 -12.51
N LEU A 466 22.94 -19.63 -12.87
CA LEU A 466 22.44 -18.26 -12.65
C LEU A 466 21.52 -18.13 -11.42
N THR A 467 21.19 -19.24 -10.75
CA THR A 467 20.31 -19.22 -9.57
C THR A 467 20.89 -20.06 -8.43
N PRO A 468 20.62 -19.72 -7.15
CA PRO A 468 21.10 -20.50 -6.01
C PRO A 468 20.31 -21.81 -5.79
N ARG A 469 19.54 -22.29 -6.78
CA ARG A 469 18.64 -23.44 -6.64
C ARG A 469 19.38 -24.76 -6.66
N SER A 470 18.85 -25.70 -5.88
CA SER A 470 19.33 -27.08 -5.82
C SER A 470 18.84 -27.90 -7.02
N PHE A 471 19.54 -28.99 -7.38
CA PHE A 471 19.11 -29.89 -8.46
C PHE A 471 17.67 -30.42 -8.29
N PRO A 472 17.21 -30.81 -7.07
CA PRO A 472 15.82 -31.20 -6.87
C PRO A 472 14.81 -30.06 -7.13
N GLU A 473 15.11 -28.82 -6.71
CA GLU A 473 14.23 -27.68 -6.95
C GLU A 473 14.13 -27.34 -8.44
N ILE A 474 15.25 -27.41 -9.16
CA ILE A 474 15.27 -27.24 -10.62
C ILE A 474 14.42 -28.33 -11.26
N GLY A 475 14.60 -29.60 -10.88
CA GLY A 475 13.83 -30.73 -11.40
C GLY A 475 12.32 -30.54 -11.27
N ARG A 476 11.85 -30.04 -10.11
CA ARG A 476 10.43 -29.69 -9.90
C ARG A 476 9.91 -28.65 -10.91
N ARG A 477 10.72 -27.62 -11.22
CA ARG A 477 10.36 -26.54 -12.16
C ARG A 477 10.40 -26.98 -13.63
N PHE A 478 11.06 -28.10 -13.93
CA PHE A 478 11.06 -28.74 -15.24
C PHE A 478 10.20 -30.01 -15.23
N GLY A 479 8.96 -29.93 -14.76
CA GLY A 479 7.96 -30.99 -14.94
C GLY A 479 8.10 -32.15 -13.97
N GLY A 480 8.59 -31.90 -12.76
CA GLY A 480 8.73 -32.93 -11.73
C GLY A 480 9.84 -33.95 -12.01
N ARG A 481 10.90 -33.55 -12.70
CA ARG A 481 12.03 -34.43 -13.04
C ARG A 481 12.92 -34.72 -11.84
N ASP A 482 13.50 -35.93 -11.84
CA ASP A 482 14.47 -36.33 -10.83
C ASP A 482 15.72 -35.48 -10.87
N HIS A 483 16.32 -35.25 -9.69
CA HIS A 483 17.55 -34.48 -9.52
C HIS A 483 18.71 -35.05 -10.35
N THR A 484 18.77 -36.37 -10.54
CA THR A 484 19.76 -37.05 -11.38
C THR A 484 19.64 -36.63 -12.85
N THR A 485 18.42 -36.44 -13.36
CA THR A 485 18.18 -35.97 -14.73
C THR A 485 18.74 -34.57 -14.94
N VAL A 486 18.57 -33.69 -13.96
CA VAL A 486 19.13 -32.33 -13.99
C VAL A 486 20.65 -32.37 -13.93
N LEU A 487 21.21 -33.19 -13.04
CA LEU A 487 22.66 -33.36 -12.93
C LEU A 487 23.30 -33.86 -14.24
N HIS A 488 22.70 -34.86 -14.88
CA HIS A 488 23.15 -35.37 -16.18
C HIS A 488 23.05 -34.29 -17.28
N ALA A 489 21.98 -33.49 -17.28
CA ALA A 489 21.83 -32.39 -18.23
C ALA A 489 22.91 -31.33 -18.06
N VAL A 490 23.21 -30.94 -16.82
CA VAL A 490 24.22 -29.93 -16.49
C VAL A 490 25.61 -30.38 -16.93
N ARG A 491 26.05 -31.59 -16.52
CA ARG A 491 27.36 -32.15 -16.89
C ARG A 491 27.54 -32.26 -18.41
N LYS A 492 26.48 -32.72 -19.10
CA LYS A 492 26.51 -32.85 -20.56
C LYS A 492 26.69 -31.49 -21.25
N ILE A 493 26.04 -30.44 -20.76
CA ILE A 493 26.21 -29.10 -21.34
C ILE A 493 27.59 -28.54 -21.01
N GLU A 494 28.13 -28.77 -19.81
CA GLU A 494 29.50 -28.38 -19.44
C GLU A 494 30.55 -29.03 -20.36
N GLU A 495 30.41 -30.33 -20.64
CA GLU A 495 31.27 -31.07 -21.57
C GLU A 495 31.13 -30.57 -23.02
N LEU A 496 29.92 -30.21 -23.45
CA LEU A 496 29.71 -29.69 -24.81
C LEU A 496 30.23 -28.27 -24.98
N ILE A 497 30.15 -27.42 -23.95
CA ILE A 497 30.68 -26.05 -23.98
C ILE A 497 32.21 -26.04 -24.13
N SER A 498 32.92 -27.00 -23.52
CA SER A 498 34.38 -27.09 -23.63
C SER A 498 34.85 -27.56 -25.01
N GLY A 499 34.04 -28.34 -25.74
CA GLY A 499 34.36 -28.87 -27.06
C GLY A 499 33.80 -28.09 -28.25
N ASP A 500 32.75 -27.27 -28.06
CA ASP A 500 32.05 -26.55 -29.14
C ASP A 500 32.02 -25.03 -28.88
N THR A 501 32.85 -24.29 -29.63
CA THR A 501 32.95 -22.83 -29.56
C THR A 501 31.66 -22.12 -29.96
N LYS A 502 30.85 -22.70 -30.87
CA LYS A 502 29.56 -22.11 -31.26
C LYS A 502 28.55 -22.20 -30.14
N LEU A 503 28.48 -23.36 -29.47
CA LEU A 503 27.61 -23.55 -28.31
C LEU A 503 28.03 -22.67 -27.14
N SER A 504 29.34 -22.49 -26.92
CA SER A 504 29.86 -21.60 -25.87
C SER A 504 29.39 -20.15 -26.06
N HIS A 505 29.53 -19.60 -27.27
CA HIS A 505 29.04 -18.25 -27.58
C HIS A 505 27.51 -18.13 -27.46
N GLU A 506 26.77 -19.17 -27.89
CA GLU A 506 25.32 -19.23 -27.78
C GLU A 506 24.84 -19.19 -26.31
N VAL A 507 25.50 -19.96 -25.43
CA VAL A 507 25.21 -19.97 -23.99
C VAL A 507 25.57 -18.64 -23.34
N GLU A 508 26.67 -18.01 -23.75
CA GLU A 508 27.07 -16.70 -23.23
C GLU A 508 26.10 -15.58 -23.64
N LEU A 509 25.61 -15.61 -24.88
CA LEU A 509 24.52 -14.73 -25.33
C LEU A 509 23.27 -14.91 -24.46
N LEU A 510 22.86 -16.16 -24.20
CA LEU A 510 21.70 -16.44 -23.36
C LEU A 510 21.90 -15.93 -21.92
N LYS A 511 23.11 -16.05 -21.35
CA LYS A 511 23.41 -15.48 -20.03
C LYS A 511 23.25 -13.96 -20.00
N ARG A 512 23.71 -13.26 -21.04
CA ARG A 512 23.53 -11.80 -21.15
C ARG A 512 22.06 -11.43 -21.23
N LEU A 513 21.30 -12.07 -22.12
CA LEU A 513 19.85 -11.84 -22.27
C LEU A 513 19.04 -12.16 -21.00
N ILE A 514 19.56 -13.00 -20.11
CA ILE A 514 18.92 -13.34 -18.82
C ILE A 514 19.24 -12.32 -17.72
N ASN A 515 20.41 -11.67 -17.81
CA ASN A 515 20.87 -10.71 -16.81
C ASN A 515 20.46 -9.25 -17.14
N GLU A 516 20.13 -8.95 -18.39
CA GLU A 516 19.43 -7.74 -18.84
C GLU A 516 17.94 -7.77 -18.45
#